data_AF-R4FI12-F1
#
_entry.id   AF-R4FI12-F1
#
_cell.length_a   1.000
_cell.length_b   1.000
_cell.length_c   1.000
_cell.angle_alpha   90.00
_cell.angle_beta   90.00
_cell.angle_gamma   90.00
#
_symmetry.space_group_name_H-M   'P 1'
#
loop_
_entity.id
_entity.type
_entity.pdbx_description
1 polymer ?
#
loop_
_entity_poly.entity_id
_entity_poly.type
_entity_poly.pdbx_seq_one_letter_code
_entity_poly.pdbx_strand_id
1 'polypeptide(L)'
;MLTYLSIFCFFIAAISTGDCYSVSTCSYDGKHYDAGEHFLDGCKSCECTEGGRVLCIGIADCPEPYVCYHEGKAYKVGETFPAPTGQCMCTNDRGIICSVNESHKLTIHGCHYKGQVYQMGQVFKDDCNYCQCAKNGIVICTKMACLH
;
A
#
# COMPACT_ATOMS: atom_id res chain seq x y z
N MET A 1 44.38 17.50 30.50
CA MET A 1 43.08 17.33 31.16
C MET A 1 42.02 17.23 30.08
N LEU A 2 41.38 16.04 30.01
CA LEU A 2 40.13 15.68 29.36
C LEU A 2 39.98 15.94 27.84
N THR A 3 40.09 14.95 26.93
CA THR A 3 39.21 13.78 26.63
C THR A 3 37.86 14.13 26.01
N TYR A 4 37.66 13.86 24.70
CA TYR A 4 36.57 12.99 24.20
C TYR A 4 36.71 12.64 22.70
N LEU A 5 37.15 11.40 22.45
CA LEU A 5 36.97 10.49 21.29
C LEU A 5 36.49 11.12 19.96
N SER A 6 37.29 11.35 18.92
CA SER A 6 38.16 10.42 18.17
C SER A 6 37.51 9.08 17.83
N ILE A 7 36.72 9.10 16.75
CA ILE A 7 36.83 8.18 15.61
C ILE A 7 37.09 6.73 16.02
N PHE A 8 36.01 5.98 16.23
CA PHE A 8 36.03 4.52 16.23
C PHE A 8 36.24 4.01 14.78
N CYS A 9 37.41 4.27 14.21
CA CYS A 9 37.95 3.46 13.12
C CYS A 9 38.87 2.42 13.77
N PHE A 10 38.27 1.37 14.34
CA PHE A 10 39.05 0.23 14.80
C PHE A 10 39.53 -0.57 13.60
N PHE A 11 40.84 -0.62 13.49
CA PHE A 11 41.65 -1.41 12.59
C PHE A 11 41.17 -2.85 12.46
N ILE A 12 40.75 -3.24 11.26
CA ILE A 12 41.09 -4.56 10.71
C ILE A 12 41.64 -4.33 9.31
N ALA A 13 42.92 -4.60 9.14
CA ALA A 13 43.57 -4.67 7.85
C ALA A 13 43.06 -5.91 7.10
N ALA A 14 42.23 -5.73 6.06
CA ALA A 14 42.10 -6.64 4.93
C ALA A 14 41.10 -6.10 3.88
N ILE A 15 41.66 -5.74 2.71
CA ILE A 15 41.10 -5.93 1.36
C ILE A 15 39.60 -5.66 1.17
N SER A 16 39.26 -4.46 0.73
CA SER A 16 38.32 -4.19 -0.36
C SER A 16 38.15 -2.68 -0.46
N THR A 17 38.12 -2.14 -1.68
CA THR A 17 37.59 -0.81 -1.97
C THR A 17 36.11 -0.79 -1.59
N GLY A 18 35.82 -0.68 -0.29
CA GLY A 18 34.50 -0.40 0.20
C GLY A 18 34.28 1.09 0.06
N ASP A 19 33.60 1.50 -1.02
CA ASP A 19 33.00 2.82 -1.09
C ASP A 19 32.36 3.11 0.25
N CYS A 20 32.65 4.28 0.82
CA CYS A 20 31.94 4.74 2.01
C CYS A 20 30.48 4.87 1.57
N TYR A 21 29.69 3.80 1.78
CA TYR A 21 28.28 3.77 1.45
C TYR A 21 27.62 4.72 2.43
N SER A 22 27.59 5.98 2.04
CA SER A 22 26.83 7.02 2.70
C SER A 22 25.37 6.60 2.60
N VAL A 23 24.90 5.90 3.63
CA VAL A 23 23.46 5.71 3.83
C VAL A 23 22.90 7.12 4.01
N SER A 24 22.32 7.67 2.95
CA SER A 24 21.74 9.01 3.00
C SER A 24 20.50 8.97 3.88
N THR A 25 20.52 9.65 5.02
CA THR A 25 19.33 9.86 5.83
C THR A 25 18.62 11.14 5.40
N CYS A 26 17.30 11.18 5.56
CA CYS A 26 16.51 12.38 5.36
C CYS A 26 16.20 13.04 6.69
N SER A 27 16.24 14.37 6.74
CA SER A 27 15.64 15.15 7.82
C SER A 27 14.37 15.82 7.31
N TYR A 28 13.25 15.54 7.96
CA TYR A 28 11.93 16.06 7.59
C TYR A 28 11.14 16.39 8.85
N ASP A 29 10.67 17.64 8.96
CA ASP A 29 9.93 18.17 10.11
C ASP A 29 10.59 17.84 11.47
N GLY A 30 11.91 17.98 11.54
CA GLY A 30 12.69 17.70 12.75
C GLY A 30 12.86 16.22 13.09
N LYS A 31 12.36 15.30 12.27
CA LYS A 31 12.57 13.85 12.40
C LYS A 31 13.61 13.35 11.39
N HIS A 32 14.18 12.18 11.68
CA HIS A 32 15.15 11.51 10.82
C HIS A 32 14.53 10.22 10.26
N TYR A 33 14.75 9.99 8.97
CA TYR A 33 14.26 8.83 8.23
C TYR A 33 15.42 8.18 7.49
N ASP A 34 15.47 6.84 7.50
CA ASP A 34 16.47 6.09 6.76
C ASP A 34 16.13 6.05 5.26
N ALA A 35 17.15 5.87 4.40
CA ALA A 35 16.92 5.68 2.97
C ALA A 35 15.96 4.51 2.70
N GLY A 36 14.95 4.74 1.87
CA GLY A 36 13.87 3.80 1.56
C GLY A 36 12.71 3.82 2.56
N GLU A 37 12.78 4.61 3.63
CA GLU A 37 11.71 4.70 4.61
C GLU A 37 10.52 5.49 4.06
N HIS A 38 9.33 4.91 4.19
CA HIS A 38 8.07 5.54 3.82
C HIS A 38 7.33 6.07 5.05
N PHE A 39 6.81 7.28 4.97
CA PHE A 39 6.05 7.91 6.05
C PHE A 39 4.93 8.80 5.50
N LEU A 40 4.11 9.34 6.40
CA LEU A 40 2.97 10.19 6.05
C LEU A 40 3.15 11.59 6.61
N ASP A 41 2.74 12.59 5.83
CA ASP A 41 2.64 14.00 6.24
C ASP A 41 1.26 14.55 5.86
N GLY A 42 0.32 14.41 6.78
CA GLY A 42 -1.09 14.65 6.54
C GLY A 42 -1.61 13.73 5.42
N CYS A 43 -2.17 14.35 4.38
CA CYS A 43 -2.72 13.64 3.23
C CYS A 43 -1.68 13.26 2.15
N LYS A 44 -0.39 13.41 2.45
CA LYS A 44 0.72 13.12 1.54
C LYS A 44 1.45 11.85 1.97
N SER A 45 1.74 10.98 1.00
CA SER A 45 2.62 9.83 1.18
C SER A 45 4.03 10.19 0.77
N CYS A 46 4.98 10.01 1.68
CA CYS A 46 6.36 10.45 1.54
C CYS A 46 7.32 9.26 1.57
N GLU A 47 8.45 9.41 0.89
CA GLU A 47 9.57 8.47 0.89
C GLU A 47 10.89 9.22 1.06
N CYS A 48 11.78 8.72 1.91
CA CYS A 48 13.17 9.14 1.93
C CYS A 48 13.95 8.41 0.83
N THR A 49 14.37 9.14 -0.20
CA THR A 49 15.16 8.57 -1.30
C THR A 49 16.59 8.27 -0.87
N GLU A 50 17.24 7.32 -1.56
CA GLU A 50 18.67 7.02 -1.39
C GLU A 50 19.61 8.22 -1.61
N GLY A 51 19.11 9.27 -2.29
CA GLY A 51 19.81 10.54 -2.46
C GLY A 51 19.65 11.54 -1.30
N GLY A 52 19.06 11.12 -0.17
CA GLY A 52 18.86 11.97 1.02
C GLY A 52 17.80 13.05 0.84
N ARG A 53 16.84 12.84 -0.05
CA ARG A 53 15.72 13.77 -0.30
C ARG A 53 14.40 13.11 0.03
N VAL A 54 13.49 13.87 0.64
CA VAL A 54 12.10 13.44 0.82
C VAL A 54 11.30 13.78 -0.43
N LEU A 55 10.60 12.79 -0.97
CA LEU A 55 9.61 12.96 -2.03
C LEU A 55 8.23 12.63 -1.47
N CYS A 56 7.30 13.59 -1.54
CA CYS A 56 5.92 13.40 -1.12
C CYS A 56 4.98 13.48 -2.32
N ILE A 57 4.03 12.56 -2.41
CA ILE A 57 2.95 12.53 -3.39
C ILE A 57 1.63 12.67 -2.63
N GLY A 58 0.80 13.62 -3.03
CA GLY A 58 -0.48 13.90 -2.38
C GLY A 58 -1.07 15.24 -2.80
N ILE A 59 -2.10 15.68 -2.08
CA ILE A 59 -2.73 16.99 -2.30
C ILE A 59 -1.85 18.06 -1.63
N ALA A 60 -1.46 19.09 -2.40
CA ALA A 60 -0.56 20.15 -1.93
C ALA A 60 -1.18 20.96 -0.77
N ASP A 61 -2.47 21.27 -0.87
CA ASP A 61 -3.27 21.92 0.17
C ASP A 61 -4.21 20.88 0.77
N CYS A 62 -3.79 20.18 1.83
CA CYS A 62 -4.73 19.38 2.61
C CYS A 62 -5.76 20.36 3.22
N PRO A 63 -7.04 20.34 2.82
CA PRO A 63 -8.00 21.32 3.31
C PRO A 63 -8.16 21.14 4.82
N GLU A 64 -7.90 22.18 5.61
CA GLU A 64 -8.16 22.14 7.05
C GLU A 64 -9.58 22.66 7.35
N PRO A 65 -10.37 21.94 8.18
CA PRO A 65 -10.08 20.62 8.73
C PRO A 65 -10.18 19.51 7.67
N TYR A 66 -9.24 18.56 7.68
CA TYR A 66 -9.26 17.44 6.73
C TYR A 66 -10.57 16.66 6.86
N VAL A 67 -11.27 16.54 5.73
CA VAL A 67 -12.55 15.83 5.64
C VAL A 67 -12.49 14.77 4.54
N CYS A 68 -13.07 13.62 4.82
CA CYS A 68 -13.30 12.59 3.81
C CYS A 68 -14.66 12.78 3.16
N TYR A 69 -14.77 12.56 1.85
CA TYR A 69 -16.06 12.57 1.15
C TYR A 69 -16.51 11.17 0.76
N HIS A 70 -17.73 10.79 1.14
CA HIS A 70 -18.39 9.54 0.72
C HIS A 70 -19.83 9.83 0.32
N GLU A 71 -20.21 9.45 -0.90
CA GLU A 71 -21.57 9.67 -1.45
C GLU A 71 -22.08 11.11 -1.29
N GLY A 72 -21.18 12.10 -1.47
CA GLY A 72 -21.51 13.51 -1.36
C GLY A 72 -21.61 14.05 0.08
N LYS A 73 -21.37 13.22 1.10
CA LYS A 73 -21.28 13.64 2.52
C LYS A 73 -19.83 13.80 2.96
N ALA A 74 -19.58 14.80 3.79
CA ALA A 74 -18.28 15.08 4.40
C ALA A 74 -18.20 14.47 5.81
N TYR A 75 -17.08 13.84 6.13
CA TYR A 75 -16.79 13.17 7.41
C TYR A 75 -15.50 13.72 7.99
N LYS A 76 -15.49 14.03 9.28
CA LYS A 76 -14.28 14.50 9.97
C LYS A 76 -13.35 13.32 10.27
N VAL A 77 -12.04 13.58 10.40
CA VAL A 77 -11.10 12.56 10.90
C VAL A 77 -11.59 11.98 12.22
N GLY A 78 -11.57 10.65 12.32
CA GLY A 78 -12.08 9.88 13.47
C GLY A 78 -13.58 9.59 13.42
N GLU A 79 -14.35 10.24 12.53
CA GLU A 79 -15.76 9.96 12.37
C GLU A 79 -15.98 8.60 11.69
N THR A 80 -16.91 7.82 12.24
CA THR A 80 -17.29 6.52 11.70
C THR A 80 -18.69 6.56 11.10
N PHE A 81 -18.89 5.79 10.03
CA PHE A 81 -20.17 5.70 9.34
C PHE A 81 -20.40 4.31 8.74
N PRO A 82 -21.65 3.84 8.67
CA PRO A 82 -21.96 2.58 8.01
C PRO A 82 -21.91 2.75 6.48
N ALA A 83 -21.33 1.78 5.78
CA ALA A 83 -21.36 1.65 4.33
C ALA A 83 -21.68 0.19 3.94
N PRO A 84 -21.99 -0.12 2.66
CA PRO A 84 -22.31 -1.48 2.24
C PRO A 84 -21.23 -2.52 2.59
N THR A 85 -19.95 -2.12 2.63
CA THR A 85 -18.82 -3.01 2.95
C THR A 85 -18.62 -3.26 4.45
N GLY A 86 -19.27 -2.48 5.31
CA GLY A 86 -19.09 -2.51 6.76
C GLY A 86 -18.93 -1.12 7.37
N GLN A 87 -18.42 -1.06 8.60
CA GLN A 87 -18.21 0.21 9.29
C GLN A 87 -16.95 0.89 8.74
N CYS A 88 -17.08 2.13 8.29
CA CYS A 88 -15.99 2.93 7.77
C CYS A 88 -15.60 4.05 8.73
N MET A 89 -14.35 4.49 8.64
CA MET A 89 -13.79 5.59 9.43
C MET A 89 -12.99 6.51 8.53
N CYS A 90 -13.20 7.82 8.66
CA CYS A 90 -12.32 8.80 8.03
C CYS A 90 -11.01 8.90 8.82
N THR A 91 -9.88 8.72 8.13
CA THR A 91 -8.53 8.76 8.70
C THR A 91 -7.71 9.87 8.04
N ASN A 92 -6.82 10.47 8.81
CA ASN A 92 -5.81 11.42 8.33
C ASN A 92 -4.83 10.78 7.34
N ASP A 93 -4.58 9.46 7.48
CA ASP A 93 -3.48 8.76 6.82
C ASP A 93 -3.86 8.10 5.48
N ARG A 94 -5.08 7.59 5.35
CA ARG A 94 -5.53 6.80 4.18
C ARG A 94 -6.93 7.17 3.68
N GLY A 95 -7.47 8.32 4.11
CA GLY A 95 -8.85 8.68 3.82
C GLY A 95 -9.84 7.73 4.49
N ILE A 96 -10.83 7.23 3.76
CA ILE A 96 -11.85 6.33 4.32
C ILE A 96 -11.32 4.89 4.37
N ILE A 97 -11.24 4.33 5.58
CA ILE A 97 -10.94 2.92 5.80
C ILE A 97 -12.22 2.24 6.27
N CYS A 98 -12.61 1.15 5.62
CA CYS A 98 -13.73 0.33 6.05
C CYS A 98 -13.24 -0.94 6.74
N SER A 99 -13.71 -1.18 7.97
CA SER A 99 -13.76 -2.50 8.56
C SER A 99 -14.71 -3.32 7.69
N VAL A 100 -14.12 -4.04 6.74
CA VAL A 100 -14.83 -5.13 6.10
C VAL A 100 -15.30 -6.05 7.22
N ASN A 101 -16.61 -6.12 7.42
CA ASN A 101 -17.18 -7.17 8.24
C ASN A 101 -16.60 -8.50 7.73
N GLU A 102 -16.43 -9.51 8.56
CA GLU A 102 -15.98 -10.83 8.08
C GLU A 102 -16.90 -11.39 6.95
N SER A 103 -18.10 -10.82 6.77
CA SER A 103 -18.99 -11.03 5.60
C SER A 103 -18.67 -10.23 4.32
N HIS A 104 -17.68 -9.34 4.33
CA HIS A 104 -17.21 -8.55 3.18
C HIS A 104 -15.69 -8.64 2.96
N LYS A 105 -14.93 -9.18 3.91
CA LYS A 105 -13.50 -9.51 3.75
C LYS A 105 -13.29 -10.66 2.76
N LEU A 106 -14.35 -11.42 2.45
CA LEU A 106 -14.29 -12.61 1.63
C LEU A 106 -15.63 -12.92 0.91
N THR A 107 -16.25 -11.95 0.25
CA THR A 107 -17.47 -12.19 -0.55
C THR A 107 -17.32 -11.81 -2.01
N ILE A 108 -16.18 -12.16 -2.61
CA ILE A 108 -16.25 -12.71 -3.96
C ILE A 108 -16.45 -14.23 -3.80
N HIS A 109 -17.67 -14.66 -3.45
CA HIS A 109 -18.06 -16.07 -3.41
C HIS A 109 -18.12 -16.71 -4.80
N GLY A 110 -17.88 -15.92 -5.85
CA GLY A 110 -17.87 -16.39 -7.21
C GLY A 110 -17.25 -15.39 -8.17
N CYS A 111 -16.74 -15.90 -9.29
CA CYS A 111 -16.05 -15.11 -10.29
C CYS A 111 -17.04 -14.56 -11.30
N HIS A 112 -16.89 -13.28 -11.65
CA HIS A 112 -17.58 -12.70 -12.80
C HIS A 112 -16.74 -12.92 -14.06
N TYR A 113 -17.26 -13.68 -15.02
CA TYR A 113 -16.56 -13.98 -16.27
C TYR A 113 -17.52 -13.92 -17.45
N LYS A 114 -17.21 -13.08 -18.44
CA LYS A 114 -18.03 -12.83 -19.63
C LYS A 114 -19.52 -12.58 -19.32
N GLY A 115 -19.79 -11.83 -18.25
CA GLY A 115 -21.15 -11.48 -17.83
C GLY A 115 -21.90 -12.57 -17.05
N GLN A 116 -21.27 -13.73 -16.79
CA GLN A 116 -21.82 -14.78 -15.94
C GLN A 116 -21.13 -14.83 -14.58
N VAL A 117 -21.81 -15.39 -13.58
CA VAL A 117 -21.29 -15.58 -12.21
C VAL A 117 -21.06 -17.06 -11.97
N TYR A 118 -19.84 -17.43 -11.57
CA TYR A 118 -19.41 -18.80 -11.29
C TYR A 118 -19.05 -18.95 -9.83
N GLN A 119 -19.53 -19.98 -9.16
CA GLN A 119 -19.21 -20.23 -7.74
C GLN A 119 -17.72 -20.55 -7.55
N MET A 120 -17.18 -20.27 -6.35
CA MET A 120 -15.80 -20.64 -6.02
C MET A 120 -15.56 -22.14 -6.23
N GLY A 121 -14.49 -22.49 -6.93
CA GLY A 121 -14.13 -23.86 -7.30
C GLY A 121 -14.87 -24.38 -8.54
N GLN A 122 -15.89 -23.68 -9.03
CA GLN A 122 -16.63 -24.07 -10.23
C GLN A 122 -15.70 -24.06 -11.45
N VAL A 123 -15.70 -25.19 -12.16
CA VAL A 123 -15.04 -25.35 -13.45
C VAL A 123 -16.08 -25.16 -14.54
N PHE A 124 -15.75 -24.39 -15.55
CA PHE A 124 -16.61 -24.11 -16.70
C PHE A 124 -15.79 -24.07 -17.98
N LYS A 125 -16.47 -24.22 -19.12
CA LYS A 125 -15.84 -24.22 -20.44
C LYS A 125 -15.95 -22.84 -21.07
N ASP A 126 -14.84 -22.33 -21.59
CA ASP A 126 -14.82 -21.17 -22.48
C ASP A 126 -14.25 -21.61 -23.82
N ASP A 127 -15.13 -21.85 -24.79
CA ASP A 127 -14.77 -22.40 -26.09
C ASP A 127 -14.05 -23.77 -25.99
N CYS A 128 -12.78 -23.88 -26.36
CA CYS A 128 -11.98 -25.10 -26.17
C CYS A 128 -11.24 -25.13 -24.83
N ASN A 129 -11.28 -24.05 -24.06
CA ASN A 129 -10.55 -23.92 -22.80
C ASN A 129 -11.39 -24.31 -21.59
N TYR A 130 -10.72 -24.79 -20.55
CA TYR A 130 -11.30 -25.03 -19.23
C TYR A 130 -10.87 -23.93 -18.29
N CYS A 131 -11.85 -23.29 -17.66
CA CYS A 131 -11.67 -22.23 -16.69
C CYS A 131 -12.14 -22.68 -15.31
N GLN A 132 -11.47 -22.21 -14.26
CA GLN A 132 -11.87 -22.42 -12.88
C GLN A 132 -11.97 -21.08 -12.15
N CYS A 133 -13.05 -20.91 -11.40
CA CYS A 133 -13.15 -19.81 -10.45
C CYS A 133 -12.31 -20.09 -9.19
N ALA A 134 -11.21 -19.37 -9.04
CA ALA A 134 -10.30 -19.45 -7.91
C ALA A 134 -10.68 -18.47 -6.78
N LYS A 135 -9.89 -18.48 -5.70
CA LYS A 135 -10.06 -17.55 -4.57
C LYS A 135 -9.94 -16.10 -5.04
N ASN A 136 -10.59 -15.19 -4.31
CA ASN A 136 -10.57 -13.74 -4.54
C ASN A 136 -11.11 -13.31 -5.92
N GLY A 137 -12.00 -14.10 -6.54
CA GLY A 137 -12.65 -13.74 -7.81
C GLY A 137 -11.81 -13.94 -9.06
N ILE A 138 -10.68 -14.62 -8.96
CA ILE A 138 -9.75 -14.83 -10.07
C ILE A 138 -10.24 -15.99 -10.93
N VAL A 139 -10.29 -15.80 -12.24
CA VAL A 139 -10.56 -16.88 -13.20
C VAL A 139 -9.26 -17.35 -13.82
N ILE A 140 -9.02 -18.65 -13.74
CA ILE A 140 -7.83 -19.29 -14.31
C ILE A 140 -8.29 -20.21 -15.43
N CYS A 141 -7.84 -19.95 -16.66
CA CYS A 141 -8.17 -20.78 -17.82
C CYS A 141 -6.94 -21.47 -18.40
N THR A 142 -7.14 -22.64 -19.02
CA THR A 142 -6.15 -23.22 -19.93
C THR A 142 -5.89 -22.28 -21.11
N LYS A 143 -4.76 -22.48 -21.80
CA LYS A 143 -4.36 -21.71 -23.00
C LYS A 143 -4.23 -22.62 -24.22
N MET A 144 -5.30 -23.33 -24.54
CA MET A 144 -5.41 -24.16 -25.73
C MET A 144 -5.74 -23.28 -26.94
N ALA A 145 -5.06 -23.52 -28.06
CA ALA A 145 -5.44 -22.94 -29.34
C ALA A 145 -6.71 -23.63 -29.81
N CYS A 146 -7.80 -22.87 -29.91
CA CYS A 146 -9.07 -23.39 -30.40
C CYS A 146 -9.04 -23.41 -31.93
N LEU A 147 -9.35 -24.57 -32.51
CA LEU A 147 -9.51 -24.74 -33.96
C LEU A 147 -10.98 -24.46 -34.28
N HIS A 148 -11.25 -23.28 -34.83
CA HIS A 148 -12.57 -22.88 -35.31
C HIS A 148 -12.70 -23.14 -36.80
#